data_AF-A0A959ITL9-F1
#
_entry.id   AF-A0A959ITL9-F1
#
_cell.length_a   1.000
_cell.length_b   1.000
_cell.length_c   1.000
_cell.angle_alpha   90.00
_cell.angle_beta   90.00
_cell.angle_gamma   90.00
#
_symmetry.space_group_name_H-M   'P 1'
#
loop_
_entity.id
_entity.type
_entity.pdbx_description
1 polymer ?
#
loop_
_entity_poly.entity_id
_entity_poly.type
_entity_poly.pdbx_seq_one_letter_code
_entity_poly.pdbx_strand_id
1 'polypeptide(L)'
;MSSKTTVFLVLILVFFLGLYCTDTAEDSTSPTETAQQPLNPNGDSELALLMRAMFEEAQQIQQQIAEDQPLSFSLSHEQILTAAATEPEKAASDEYQALATAYLHSVEQLRAAPVAEQHSLYQNMVGNCMSCHKALCPGPMMRIKKLQ
;
A
#
# COMPACT_ATOMS: atom_id res chain seq x y z
N MET A 1 48.83 41.83 0.63
CA MET A 1 47.48 41.42 0.17
C MET A 1 46.78 40.70 1.32
N SER A 2 46.16 41.41 2.27
CA SER A 2 45.65 40.77 3.51
C SER A 2 44.35 41.40 4.05
N SER A 3 43.67 42.25 3.26
CA SER A 3 42.43 42.92 3.71
C SER A 3 41.16 42.41 3.04
N LYS A 4 41.25 41.70 1.90
CA LYS A 4 40.06 41.24 1.16
C LYS A 4 39.57 39.85 1.60
N THR A 5 40.45 39.01 2.12
CA THR A 5 40.11 37.65 2.58
C THR A 5 39.34 37.66 3.90
N THR A 6 39.62 38.62 4.77
CA THR A 6 38.97 38.75 6.09
C THR A 6 37.51 39.21 5.96
N VAL A 7 37.18 40.06 4.99
CA VAL A 7 35.80 40.53 4.76
C VAL A 7 34.92 39.41 4.21
N PHE A 8 35.47 38.51 3.39
CA PHE A 8 34.73 37.38 2.83
C PHE A 8 34.43 36.29 3.88
N LEU A 9 35.31 36.09 4.86
CA LEU A 9 35.10 35.15 5.97
C LEU A 9 34.04 35.62 6.97
N VAL A 10 33.87 36.94 7.15
CA VAL A 10 32.84 37.50 8.05
C VAL A 10 31.44 37.40 7.45
N LEU A 11 31.30 37.48 6.13
CA LEU A 11 30.00 37.38 5.43
C LEU A 11 29.44 35.94 5.38
N ILE A 12 30.29 34.92 5.42
CA ILE A 12 29.86 33.51 5.47
C ILE A 12 29.42 33.09 6.88
N LEU A 13 29.96 33.71 7.93
CA LEU A 13 29.60 33.38 9.32
C LEU A 13 28.19 33.87 9.70
N VAL A 14 27.70 34.94 9.08
CA VAL A 14 26.37 35.52 9.40
C VAL A 14 25.22 34.76 8.74
N PHE A 15 25.48 33.99 7.67
CA PHE A 15 24.44 33.22 6.98
C PHE A 15 24.11 31.86 7.65
N PHE A 16 24.95 31.39 8.58
CA PHE A 16 24.73 30.13 9.30
C PHE A 16 23.96 30.26 10.63
N LEU A 17 23.56 31.48 11.02
CA LEU A 17 22.87 31.74 12.29
C LEU A 17 21.33 31.72 12.20
N GLY A 18 20.76 31.27 11.08
CA GLY A 18 19.31 31.22 10.85
C GLY A 18 18.61 29.87 11.10
N LEU A 19 19.29 28.86 11.66
CA LEU A 19 18.73 27.51 11.87
C LEU A 19 18.92 26.99 13.30
N TYR A 20 18.53 27.80 14.29
CA TYR A 20 18.25 27.28 15.63
C TYR A 20 16.76 27.50 15.92
N CYS A 21 15.93 26.62 15.35
CA CYS A 21 14.59 26.41 15.89
C CYS A 21 14.74 25.48 17.08
N THR A 22 14.49 26.00 18.27
CA THR A 22 14.55 25.28 19.53
C THR A 22 13.31 24.39 19.62
N ASP A 23 13.48 23.08 19.42
CA ASP A 23 12.45 22.10 19.77
C ASP A 23 12.27 22.13 21.30
N THR A 24 11.14 22.69 21.73
CA THR A 24 10.73 22.69 23.12
C THR A 24 9.80 21.50 23.28
N ALA A 25 10.34 20.40 23.77
CA ALA A 25 9.56 19.26 24.22
C ALA A 25 8.87 19.62 25.54
N GLU A 26 7.56 19.84 25.48
CA GLU A 26 6.68 19.77 26.65
C GLU A 26 5.77 18.56 26.48
N ASP A 27 6.13 17.51 27.21
CA ASP A 27 5.32 16.34 27.50
C ASP A 27 4.33 16.68 28.62
N SER A 28 3.03 16.53 28.39
CA SER A 28 2.11 15.88 29.34
C SER A 28 0.65 15.86 28.88
N THR A 29 0.13 14.63 28.83
CA THR A 29 -1.22 14.16 29.22
C THR A 29 -2.35 14.00 28.19
N SER A 30 -2.63 12.71 27.95
CA SER A 30 -3.86 12.02 27.54
C SER A 30 -4.03 11.69 26.04
N PRO A 31 -4.25 10.41 25.68
CA PRO A 31 -4.46 9.99 24.30
C PRO A 31 -5.86 10.41 23.87
N THR A 32 -5.99 11.64 23.39
CA THR A 32 -7.09 11.97 22.50
C THR A 32 -6.69 11.43 21.14
N GLU A 33 -7.41 10.44 20.64
CA GLU A 33 -7.45 10.14 19.21
C GLU A 33 -7.68 11.47 18.49
N THR A 34 -6.61 12.10 18.01
CA THR A 34 -6.72 13.10 16.97
C THR A 34 -7.23 12.32 15.78
N ALA A 35 -8.55 12.36 15.56
CA ALA A 35 -9.19 11.86 14.37
C ALA A 35 -8.62 12.65 13.18
N GLN A 36 -7.43 12.24 12.73
CA GLN A 36 -6.87 12.67 11.47
C GLN A 36 -7.90 12.27 10.43
N GLN A 37 -8.41 13.25 9.69
CA GLN A 37 -9.26 12.97 8.54
C GLN A 37 -8.55 11.92 7.69
N PRO A 38 -9.20 10.79 7.38
CA PRO A 38 -8.51 9.75 6.64
C PRO A 38 -8.04 10.33 5.31
N LEU A 39 -6.75 10.19 5.02
CA LEU A 39 -6.17 10.59 3.72
C LEU A 39 -6.86 9.84 2.56
N ASN A 40 -7.52 8.72 2.86
CA ASN A 40 -8.20 7.85 1.92
C ASN A 40 -9.72 8.05 2.00
N PRO A 41 -10.43 8.22 0.87
CA PRO A 41 -11.90 8.30 0.82
C PRO A 41 -12.62 7.13 1.53
N ASN A 42 -11.99 5.95 1.56
CA ASN A 42 -12.53 4.76 2.22
C ASN A 42 -12.03 4.59 3.67
N GLY A 43 -11.24 5.51 4.21
CA GLY A 43 -10.63 5.33 5.54
C GLY A 43 -9.59 4.21 5.60
N ASP A 44 -9.25 3.85 6.84
CA ASP A 44 -8.31 2.78 7.18
C ASP A 44 -9.02 1.63 7.88
N SER A 45 -10.15 1.17 7.31
CA SER A 45 -10.77 -0.09 7.75
C SER A 45 -9.79 -1.25 7.55
N GLU A 46 -9.98 -2.33 8.32
CA GLU A 46 -9.15 -3.54 8.23
C GLU A 46 -9.10 -4.05 6.79
N LEU A 47 -10.24 -4.09 6.10
CA LEU A 47 -10.31 -4.51 4.70
C LEU A 47 -9.55 -3.53 3.78
N ALA A 48 -9.64 -2.22 4.00
CA ALA A 48 -8.91 -1.25 3.19
C ALA A 48 -7.39 -1.36 3.38
N LEU A 49 -6.93 -1.64 4.59
CA LEU A 49 -5.51 -1.92 4.88
C LEU A 49 -5.07 -3.24 4.22
N LEU A 50 -5.88 -4.29 4.34
CA LEU A 50 -5.61 -5.57 3.67
C LEU A 50 -5.48 -5.41 2.15
N MET A 51 -6.41 -4.70 1.50
CA MET A 51 -6.38 -4.45 0.05
C MET A 51 -5.11 -3.72 -0.41
N ARG A 52 -4.57 -2.81 0.42
CA ARG A 52 -3.30 -2.13 0.14
C ARG A 52 -2.12 -3.08 0.24
N ALA A 53 -2.08 -3.88 1.30
CA ALA A 53 -1.06 -4.91 1.47
C ALA A 53 -1.10 -5.94 0.33
N MET A 54 -2.29 -6.38 -0.09
CA MET A 54 -2.46 -7.30 -1.22
C MET A 54 -1.92 -6.73 -2.53
N PHE A 55 -2.10 -5.43 -2.77
CA PHE A 55 -1.51 -4.76 -3.93
C PHE A 55 0.02 -4.74 -3.87
N GLU A 56 0.59 -4.42 -2.70
CA GLU A 56 2.05 -4.42 -2.49
C GLU A 56 2.65 -5.82 -2.67
N GLU A 57 2.00 -6.86 -2.13
CA GLU A 57 2.43 -8.24 -2.33
C GLU A 57 2.31 -8.66 -3.80
N ALA A 58 1.26 -8.23 -4.52
CA ALA A 58 1.15 -8.48 -5.95
C ALA A 58 2.29 -7.82 -6.74
N GLN A 59 2.70 -6.59 -6.40
CA GLN A 59 3.88 -5.96 -7.02
C GLN A 59 5.16 -6.75 -6.76
N GLN A 60 5.34 -7.24 -5.54
CA GLN A 60 6.50 -8.05 -5.18
C GLN A 60 6.51 -9.37 -5.96
N ILE A 61 5.37 -10.06 -6.07
CA ILE A 61 5.24 -11.29 -6.85
C ILE A 61 5.55 -11.02 -8.33
N GLN A 62 5.06 -9.90 -8.89
CA GLN A 62 5.38 -9.51 -10.26
C GLN A 62 6.89 -9.40 -10.48
N GLN A 63 7.60 -8.77 -9.54
CA GLN A 63 9.05 -8.64 -9.59
C GLN A 63 9.73 -10.01 -9.48
N GLN A 64 9.28 -10.87 -8.57
CA GLN A 64 9.84 -12.22 -8.40
C GLN A 64 9.69 -13.06 -9.68
N ILE A 65 8.55 -12.97 -10.35
CA ILE A 65 8.34 -13.63 -11.66
C ILE A 65 9.30 -13.08 -12.71
N ALA A 66 9.49 -11.75 -12.76
CA ALA A 66 10.38 -11.13 -13.73
C ALA A 66 11.87 -11.47 -13.52
N GLU A 67 12.25 -11.81 -12.28
CA GLU A 67 13.62 -12.13 -11.87
C GLU A 67 13.87 -13.64 -11.69
N ASP A 68 12.92 -14.49 -12.11
CA ASP A 68 12.92 -15.95 -11.92
C ASP A 68 13.19 -16.37 -10.45
N GLN A 69 12.72 -15.58 -9.50
CA GLN A 69 12.84 -15.84 -8.06
C GLN A 69 11.67 -16.68 -7.53
N PRO A 70 11.88 -17.48 -6.46
CA PRO A 70 10.79 -18.13 -5.77
C PRO A 70 9.73 -17.13 -5.29
N LEU A 71 8.46 -17.46 -5.54
CA LEU A 71 7.35 -16.63 -5.08
C LEU A 71 7.22 -16.70 -3.56
N SER A 72 6.96 -15.57 -2.93
CA SER A 72 6.72 -15.49 -1.49
C SER A 72 5.38 -14.84 -1.19
N PHE A 73 4.63 -15.45 -0.27
CA PHE A 73 3.35 -14.97 0.22
C PHE A 73 3.44 -14.79 1.73
N SER A 74 3.21 -13.56 2.18
CA SER A 74 3.26 -13.13 3.57
C SER A 74 1.88 -12.86 4.15
N LEU A 75 0.89 -12.59 3.29
CA LEU A 75 -0.46 -12.24 3.70
C LEU A 75 -1.37 -13.45 3.88
N SER A 76 -2.26 -13.34 4.88
CA SER A 76 -3.44 -14.20 5.04
C SER A 76 -4.58 -13.65 4.19
N HIS A 77 -4.55 -13.93 2.89
CA HIS A 77 -5.54 -13.46 1.92
C HIS A 77 -6.97 -13.81 2.30
N GLU A 78 -7.17 -14.91 3.02
CA GLU A 78 -8.46 -15.43 3.48
C GLU A 78 -9.20 -14.42 4.39
N GLN A 79 -8.46 -13.48 5.00
CA GLN A 79 -9.02 -12.37 5.77
C GLN A 79 -9.92 -11.45 4.94
N ILE A 80 -9.83 -11.47 3.61
CA ILE A 80 -10.72 -10.73 2.71
C ILE A 80 -12.21 -11.01 3.00
N LEU A 81 -12.55 -12.21 3.47
CA LEU A 81 -13.92 -12.60 3.76
C LEU A 81 -14.42 -12.14 5.15
N THR A 82 -13.52 -11.71 6.03
CA THR A 82 -13.82 -11.48 7.45
C THR A 82 -13.40 -10.12 7.98
N ALA A 83 -12.46 -9.43 7.32
CA ALA A 83 -11.96 -8.12 7.73
C ALA A 83 -13.06 -7.07 7.75
N ALA A 84 -13.06 -6.22 8.79
CA ALA A 84 -14.03 -5.14 8.90
C ALA A 84 -13.90 -4.16 7.72
N ALA A 85 -15.01 -3.90 7.04
CA ALA A 85 -15.08 -3.01 5.89
C ALA A 85 -15.70 -1.65 6.27
N THR A 86 -15.30 -0.59 5.56
CA THR A 86 -15.91 0.73 5.67
C THR A 86 -17.38 0.73 5.26
N GLU A 87 -17.73 -0.13 4.29
CA GLU A 87 -19.10 -0.37 3.83
C GLU A 87 -19.46 -1.86 4.08
N PRO A 88 -19.85 -2.23 5.32
CA PRO A 88 -20.03 -3.64 5.70
C PRO A 88 -21.12 -4.34 4.89
N GLU A 89 -22.19 -3.64 4.50
CA GLU A 89 -23.26 -4.21 3.67
C GLU A 89 -22.76 -4.64 2.29
N LYS A 90 -21.82 -3.89 1.69
CA LYS A 90 -21.20 -4.29 0.41
C LYS A 90 -20.32 -5.52 0.58
N ALA A 91 -19.52 -5.58 1.65
CA ALA A 91 -18.67 -6.74 1.94
C ALA A 91 -19.47 -8.00 2.33
N ALA A 92 -20.68 -7.83 2.87
CA ALA A 92 -21.59 -8.92 3.17
C ALA A 92 -22.40 -9.41 1.96
N SER A 93 -22.32 -8.73 0.80
CA SER A 93 -23.10 -9.09 -0.39
C SER A 93 -22.63 -10.40 -1.03
N ASP A 94 -23.58 -11.16 -1.60
CA ASP A 94 -23.27 -12.39 -2.35
C ASP A 94 -22.28 -12.15 -3.49
N GLU A 95 -22.38 -10.99 -4.14
CA GLU A 95 -21.47 -10.60 -5.24
C GLU A 95 -20.03 -10.40 -4.72
N TYR A 96 -19.85 -9.72 -3.58
CA TYR A 96 -18.54 -9.61 -2.94
C TYR A 96 -17.99 -10.98 -2.58
N GLN A 97 -18.79 -11.83 -1.93
CA GLN A 97 -18.36 -13.17 -1.50
C GLN A 97 -17.93 -14.04 -2.69
N ALA A 98 -18.65 -13.99 -3.80
CA ALA A 98 -18.30 -14.72 -5.02
C ALA A 98 -16.99 -14.20 -5.64
N LEU A 99 -16.83 -12.89 -5.75
CA LEU A 99 -15.62 -12.26 -6.32
C LEU A 99 -14.38 -12.48 -5.43
N ALA A 100 -14.55 -12.37 -4.11
CA ALA A 100 -13.50 -12.64 -3.13
C ALA A 100 -13.09 -14.12 -3.17
N THR A 101 -14.04 -15.04 -3.27
CA THR A 101 -13.75 -16.48 -3.41
C THR A 101 -13.00 -16.79 -4.71
N ALA A 102 -13.39 -16.19 -5.84
CA ALA A 102 -12.69 -16.35 -7.11
C ALA A 102 -11.24 -15.83 -7.04
N TYR A 103 -11.05 -14.69 -6.35
CA TYR A 103 -9.73 -14.16 -6.05
C TYR A 103 -8.90 -15.15 -5.22
N LEU A 104 -9.42 -15.66 -4.10
CA LEU A 104 -8.70 -16.61 -3.24
C LEU A 104 -8.28 -17.87 -3.99
N HIS A 105 -9.16 -18.42 -4.82
CA HIS A 105 -8.84 -19.56 -5.66
C HIS A 105 -7.68 -19.25 -6.63
N SER A 106 -7.64 -18.05 -7.22
CA SER A 106 -6.50 -17.66 -8.07
C SER A 106 -5.19 -17.49 -7.30
N VAL A 107 -5.24 -17.05 -6.04
CA VAL A 107 -4.07 -17.01 -5.15
C VAL A 107 -3.56 -18.42 -4.86
N GLU A 108 -4.45 -19.37 -4.57
CA GLU A 108 -4.09 -20.77 -4.33
C GLU A 108 -3.46 -21.42 -5.57
N GLN A 109 -4.01 -21.16 -6.76
CA GLN A 109 -3.43 -21.63 -8.02
C GLN A 109 -2.03 -21.07 -8.23
N LEU A 110 -1.83 -19.77 -7.98
CA LEU A 110 -0.52 -19.14 -8.13
C LEU A 110 0.50 -19.66 -7.10
N ARG A 111 0.08 -19.91 -5.85
CA ARG A 111 0.92 -20.52 -4.81
C ARG A 111 1.43 -21.91 -5.22
N ALA A 112 0.59 -22.69 -5.90
CA ALA A 112 0.91 -24.04 -6.35
C ALA A 112 1.56 -24.09 -7.75
N ALA A 113 1.76 -22.93 -8.40
CA ALA A 113 2.13 -22.87 -9.80
C ALA A 113 3.55 -23.37 -10.08
N PRO A 114 3.75 -24.23 -11.10
CA PRO A 114 5.07 -24.43 -11.66
C PRO A 114 5.57 -23.13 -12.29
N VAL A 115 6.90 -22.91 -12.31
CA VAL A 115 7.53 -21.68 -12.82
C VAL A 115 7.01 -21.28 -14.20
N ALA A 116 6.80 -22.25 -15.10
CA ALA A 116 6.30 -22.01 -16.45
C ALA A 116 4.89 -21.40 -16.53
N GLU A 117 4.07 -21.53 -15.47
CA GLU A 117 2.69 -21.06 -15.41
C GLU A 117 2.52 -19.84 -14.49
N GLN A 118 3.55 -19.44 -13.74
CA GLN A 118 3.44 -18.36 -12.75
C GLN A 118 2.97 -17.05 -13.37
N HIS A 119 3.50 -16.66 -14.54
CA HIS A 119 3.11 -15.40 -15.19
C HIS A 119 1.62 -15.39 -15.59
N SER A 120 1.10 -16.47 -16.17
CA SER A 120 -0.32 -16.53 -16.60
C SER A 120 -1.26 -16.58 -15.39
N LEU A 121 -0.92 -17.34 -14.35
CA LEU A 121 -1.71 -17.43 -13.13
C LEU A 121 -1.66 -16.13 -12.32
N TYR A 122 -0.53 -15.42 -12.32
CA TYR A 122 -0.43 -14.07 -11.75
C TYR A 122 -1.36 -13.08 -12.48
N GLN A 123 -1.36 -13.09 -13.81
CA GLN A 123 -2.27 -12.24 -14.60
C GLN A 123 -3.75 -12.59 -14.35
N ASN A 124 -4.07 -13.87 -14.13
CA ASN A 124 -5.41 -14.29 -13.72
C ASN A 124 -5.78 -13.71 -12.34
N MET A 125 -4.89 -13.80 -11.35
CA MET A 125 -5.09 -13.24 -10.02
C MET A 125 -5.31 -11.72 -10.06
N VAL A 126 -4.48 -10.97 -10.79
CA VAL A 126 -4.66 -9.52 -10.99
C VAL A 126 -5.97 -9.22 -11.73
N GLY A 127 -6.39 -10.08 -12.66
CA GLY A 127 -7.69 -10.01 -13.32
C GLY A 127 -8.88 -10.12 -12.36
N ASN A 128 -8.76 -10.95 -11.31
CA ASN A 128 -9.78 -11.02 -10.24
C ASN A 128 -9.81 -9.74 -9.40
N CYS A 129 -8.65 -9.13 -9.10
CA CYS A 129 -8.61 -7.79 -8.48
C CYS A 129 -9.41 -6.77 -9.31
N MET A 130 -9.17 -6.74 -10.62
CA MET A 130 -9.86 -5.82 -11.52
C MET A 130 -11.36 -6.09 -11.60
N SER A 131 -11.77 -7.36 -11.63
CA SER A 131 -13.19 -7.75 -11.68
C SER A 131 -13.93 -7.30 -10.43
N CYS A 132 -13.35 -7.54 -9.25
CA CYS A 132 -13.94 -7.11 -7.98
C CYS A 132 -14.08 -5.58 -7.90
N HIS A 133 -13.01 -4.86 -8.24
CA HIS A 133 -13.02 -3.40 -8.19
C HIS A 133 -13.93 -2.76 -9.24
N LYS A 134 -14.08 -3.37 -10.41
CA LYS A 134 -15.04 -2.90 -11.43
C LYS A 134 -16.48 -3.00 -10.94
N ALA A 135 -16.82 -4.06 -10.21
CA ALA A 135 -18.18 -4.32 -9.73
C ALA A 135 -18.53 -3.49 -8.48
N LEU A 136 -17.64 -3.43 -7.50
CA LEU A 136 -18.00 -2.98 -6.16
C LEU A 136 -17.39 -1.62 -5.79
N CYS A 137 -16.11 -1.40 -6.11
CA CYS A 137 -15.33 -0.26 -5.65
C CYS A 137 -14.30 0.19 -6.71
N PRO A 138 -14.65 1.01 -7.70
CA PRO A 138 -13.81 1.28 -8.88
C PRO A 138 -12.58 2.16 -8.64
N GLY A 139 -12.45 2.74 -7.43
CA GLY A 139 -11.39 3.70 -7.09
C GLY A 139 -9.95 3.28 -7.47
N PRO A 140 -9.47 2.07 -7.13
CA PRO A 140 -8.07 1.68 -7.36
C PRO A 140 -7.82 1.04 -8.73
N MET A 141 -8.80 0.96 -9.64
CA MET A 141 -8.64 0.27 -10.93
C MET A 141 -7.43 0.78 -11.74
N MET A 142 -7.19 2.09 -11.75
CA MET A 142 -6.05 2.69 -12.45
C MET A 142 -4.70 2.30 -11.84
N ARG A 143 -4.64 2.00 -10.54
CA ARG A 143 -3.44 1.46 -9.89
C ARG A 143 -3.27 -0.01 -10.22
N ILE A 144 -4.34 -0.80 -10.13
CA ILE A 144 -4.34 -2.24 -10.44
C ILE A 144 -3.91 -2.49 -11.88
N LYS A 145 -4.29 -1.63 -12.83
CA LYS A 145 -3.84 -1.75 -14.23
C LYS A 145 -2.32 -1.71 -14.40
N LYS A 146 -1.57 -1.14 -13.46
CA LYS A 146 -0.10 -1.10 -13.52
C LYS A 146 0.56 -2.44 -13.13
N LEU A 147 -0.22 -3.39 -12.59
CA LEU A 147 0.22 -4.74 -12.27
C LEU A 147 0.17 -5.70 -13.46
N GLN A 148 -0.34 -5.24 -14.61
CA GLN A 148 -0.53 -6.05 -15.82
C GLN A 148 0.56 -5.77 -16.85
#